data_AF-A0A355BN63-F1
#
_entry.id   AF-A0A355BN63-F1
#
_cell.length_a   1.000
_cell.length_b   1.000
_cell.length_c   1.000
_cell.angle_alpha   90.00
_cell.angle_beta   90.00
_cell.angle_gamma   90.00
#
_symmetry.space_group_name_H-M   'P 1'
#
loop_
_entity.id
_entity.type
_entity.pdbx_description
1 polymer ?
#
loop_
_entity_poly.entity_id
_entity_poly.type
_entity_poly.pdbx_seq_one_letter_code
_entity_poly.pdbx_strand_id
1 'polypeptide(L)'
;MALLDLFGKKKKEFKASCRITREPLERGFGYLLTTSQVVSSKKYWDLVMTEPETLSYTVSHFQNQSSGTQMRSMIFEKYASVDKPWIVSDSVINYFEVDKSKAREMARQWWESEGVFTPTNTGAAGNTLDQETFQNWKNYAILEAGRERVSR
;
A
#
# COMPACT_ATOMS: atom_id res chain seq x y z
N MET A 1 -35.93 41.83 -15.21
CA MET A 1 -36.17 40.41 -14.88
C MET A 1 -34.84 39.78 -14.55
N ALA A 2 -34.55 39.59 -13.28
CA ALA A 2 -33.44 38.77 -12.82
C ALA A 2 -34.08 37.58 -12.11
N LEU A 3 -33.75 36.35 -12.52
CA LEU A 3 -33.87 35.14 -11.70
C LEU A 3 -33.30 33.93 -12.46
N LEU A 4 -32.26 33.33 -11.86
CA LEU A 4 -31.81 31.93 -12.00
C LEU A 4 -30.81 31.60 -13.12
N ASP A 5 -29.62 32.15 -13.00
CA ASP A 5 -28.40 31.35 -13.15
C ASP A 5 -27.56 31.52 -11.87
N LEU A 6 -26.61 30.61 -11.61
CA LEU A 6 -25.55 30.71 -10.59
C LEU A 6 -25.76 30.05 -9.20
N PHE A 7 -26.30 28.84 -9.14
CA PHE A 7 -25.90 27.88 -8.09
C PHE A 7 -25.27 26.62 -8.72
N GLY A 8 -24.32 26.83 -9.63
CA GLY A 8 -23.41 25.77 -10.09
C GLY A 8 -22.48 25.38 -8.95
N LYS A 9 -22.83 24.35 -8.17
CA LYS A 9 -21.91 23.70 -7.24
C LYS A 9 -20.67 23.28 -8.03
N LYS A 10 -19.54 23.97 -7.86
CA LYS A 10 -18.26 23.53 -8.42
C LYS A 10 -18.05 22.06 -8.03
N LYS A 11 -17.92 21.18 -9.04
CA LYS A 11 -17.61 19.76 -8.80
C LYS A 11 -16.37 19.71 -7.93
N LYS A 12 -16.47 19.06 -6.76
CA LYS A 12 -15.35 18.96 -5.82
C LYS A 12 -14.20 18.26 -6.54
N GLU A 13 -13.05 18.89 -6.53
CA GLU A 13 -11.85 18.33 -7.16
C GLU A 13 -11.53 16.97 -6.51
N PHE A 14 -11.25 15.98 -7.35
CA PHE A 14 -10.82 14.66 -6.90
C PHE A 14 -9.41 14.78 -6.30
N LYS A 15 -9.27 14.35 -5.05
CA LYS A 15 -8.02 14.41 -4.28
C LYS A 15 -7.64 13.02 -3.83
N ALA A 16 -6.35 12.75 -3.79
CA ALA A 16 -5.80 11.51 -3.28
C ALA A 16 -4.60 11.78 -2.36
N SER A 17 -4.27 10.77 -1.57
CA SER A 17 -3.05 10.74 -0.77
C SER A 17 -2.33 9.43 -1.02
N CYS A 18 -1.01 9.43 -0.88
CA CYS A 18 -0.22 8.21 -0.91
C CYS A 18 -0.76 7.24 0.14
N ARG A 19 -1.06 6.00 -0.26
CA ARG A 19 -1.62 5.01 0.67
C ARG A 19 -0.67 4.58 1.78
N ILE A 20 0.64 4.81 1.58
CA ILE A 20 1.69 4.42 2.52
C ILE A 20 2.02 5.60 3.43
N THR A 21 2.53 6.70 2.87
CA THR A 21 3.00 7.87 3.64
C THR A 21 1.89 8.82 4.07
N ARG A 22 0.67 8.67 3.53
CA ARG A 22 -0.48 9.56 3.73
C ARG A 22 -0.30 10.99 3.20
N GLU A 23 0.84 11.30 2.59
CA GLU A 23 1.07 12.61 2.01
C GLU A 23 0.08 12.89 0.87
N PRO A 24 -0.44 14.13 0.74
CA PRO A 24 -1.29 14.52 -0.38
C PRO A 24 -0.57 14.32 -1.72
N LEU A 25 -1.31 13.86 -2.73
CA LEU A 25 -0.80 13.73 -4.09
C LEU A 25 -1.41 14.80 -4.98
N GLU A 26 -0.56 15.42 -5.79
CA GLU A 26 -1.00 16.27 -6.89
C GLU A 26 -1.61 15.42 -8.02
N ARG A 27 -2.61 15.96 -8.70
CA ARG A 27 -3.28 15.27 -9.79
C ARG A 27 -2.27 14.95 -10.91
N GLY A 28 -2.27 13.70 -11.37
CA GLY A 28 -1.34 13.21 -12.40
C GLY A 28 0.01 12.72 -11.87
N PHE A 29 0.26 12.81 -10.56
CA PHE A 29 1.46 12.27 -9.92
C PHE A 29 1.20 10.91 -9.24
N GLY A 30 2.30 10.20 -8.97
CA GLY A 30 2.29 8.89 -8.31
C GLY A 30 2.26 7.69 -9.25
N TYR A 31 2.19 6.51 -8.64
CA TYR A 31 2.22 5.20 -9.28
C TYR A 31 1.09 4.35 -8.73
N LEU A 32 0.41 3.62 -9.61
CA LEU A 32 -0.69 2.76 -9.22
C LEU A 32 -0.21 1.31 -9.17
N LEU A 33 -0.34 0.68 -8.01
CA LEU A 33 0.10 -0.68 -7.74
C LEU A 33 -1.07 -1.58 -7.32
N THR A 34 -0.95 -2.87 -7.58
CA THR A 34 -1.87 -3.87 -6.99
C THR A 34 -1.39 -4.27 -5.59
N THR A 35 -2.29 -4.83 -4.78
CA THR A 35 -1.91 -5.35 -3.46
C THR A 35 -0.82 -6.42 -3.57
N SER A 36 -0.87 -7.28 -4.59
CA SER A 36 0.15 -8.29 -4.88
C SER A 36 1.53 -7.67 -5.05
N GLN A 37 1.64 -6.55 -5.79
CA GLN A 37 2.90 -5.83 -5.98
C GLN A 37 3.40 -5.18 -4.68
N VAL A 38 2.48 -4.67 -3.85
CA VAL A 38 2.84 -4.04 -2.57
C VAL A 38 3.33 -5.07 -1.57
N VAL A 39 2.61 -6.19 -1.39
CA VAL A 39 3.00 -7.23 -0.41
C VAL A 39 4.19 -8.05 -0.87
N SER A 40 4.51 -8.06 -2.16
CA SER A 40 5.69 -8.72 -2.70
C SER A 40 6.94 -7.83 -2.63
N SER A 41 7.10 -7.08 -1.54
CA SER A 41 8.23 -6.18 -1.32
C SER A 41 8.85 -6.35 0.05
N LYS A 42 10.13 -6.71 0.06
CA LYS A 42 10.96 -6.80 1.27
C LYS A 42 11.04 -5.45 2.00
N LYS A 43 11.41 -4.40 1.26
CA LYS A 43 11.58 -3.03 1.79
C LYS A 43 10.31 -2.46 2.39
N TYR A 44 9.17 -2.78 1.78
CA TYR A 44 7.87 -2.38 2.31
C TYR A 44 7.60 -3.01 3.68
N TRP A 45 7.81 -4.32 3.82
CA TRP A 45 7.59 -4.99 5.11
C TRP A 45 8.57 -4.55 6.18
N ASP A 46 9.84 -4.32 5.82
CA ASP A 46 10.83 -3.78 6.76
C ASP A 46 10.43 -2.39 7.27
N LEU A 47 9.88 -1.55 6.39
CA LEU A 47 9.30 -0.27 6.79
C LEU A 47 8.10 -0.48 7.71
N VAL A 48 7.07 -1.19 7.26
CA VAL A 48 5.82 -1.40 8.00
C VAL A 48 6.06 -1.99 9.38
N MET A 49 7.01 -2.91 9.54
CA MET A 49 7.32 -3.53 10.83
C MET A 49 8.24 -2.70 11.73
N THR A 50 8.77 -1.58 11.23
CA THR A 50 9.66 -0.69 12.00
C THR A 50 9.14 0.75 12.09
N GLU A 51 7.92 0.99 11.63
CA GLU A 51 7.19 2.22 11.89
C GLU A 51 6.87 2.36 13.39
N PRO A 52 6.74 3.59 13.93
CA PRO A 52 6.49 3.81 15.35
C PRO A 52 5.28 3.03 15.90
N GLU A 53 4.24 2.86 15.09
CA GLU A 53 2.98 2.21 15.46
C GLU A 53 3.09 0.68 15.61
N THR A 54 4.10 0.07 14.98
CA THR A 54 4.24 -1.39 14.88
C THR A 54 5.54 -1.90 15.49
N LEU A 55 6.51 -1.02 15.74
CA LEU A 55 7.85 -1.35 16.24
C LEU A 55 7.80 -2.16 17.55
N SER A 56 6.88 -1.85 18.46
CA SER A 56 6.73 -2.58 19.73
C SER A 56 6.39 -4.05 19.50
N TYR A 57 5.54 -4.37 18.52
CA TYR A 57 5.20 -5.76 18.19
C TYR A 57 6.38 -6.50 17.56
N THR A 58 7.19 -5.79 16.79
CA THR A 58 8.44 -6.32 16.23
C THR A 58 9.45 -6.64 17.33
N VAL A 59 9.64 -5.74 18.29
CA VAL A 59 10.47 -6.00 19.48
C VAL A 59 9.94 -7.20 20.27
N SER A 60 8.64 -7.22 20.60
CA SER A 60 8.02 -8.33 21.31
C SER A 60 8.20 -9.67 20.59
N HIS A 61 8.04 -9.72 19.26
CA HIS A 61 8.25 -10.93 18.47
C HIS A 61 9.68 -11.47 18.62
N PHE A 62 10.69 -10.62 18.44
CA PHE A 62 12.09 -11.03 18.57
C PHE A 62 12.54 -11.25 20.02
N GLN A 63 11.76 -10.79 21.00
CA GLN A 63 11.88 -11.18 22.41
C GLN A 63 11.10 -12.47 22.75
N ASN A 64 10.67 -13.23 21.74
CA ASN A 64 9.93 -14.49 21.87
C ASN A 64 8.57 -14.36 22.57
N GLN A 65 7.95 -13.18 22.52
CA GLN A 65 6.58 -12.98 23.01
C GLN A 65 5.58 -13.32 21.90
N SER A 66 4.71 -14.29 22.16
CA SER A 66 3.70 -14.77 21.19
C SER A 66 2.74 -13.66 20.73
N SER A 67 2.44 -12.70 21.60
CA SER A 67 1.65 -11.51 21.27
C SER A 67 2.23 -10.71 20.11
N GLY A 68 3.56 -10.60 20.02
CA GLY A 68 4.25 -9.93 18.92
C GLY A 68 3.99 -10.62 17.58
N THR A 69 4.15 -11.95 17.53
CA THR A 69 3.87 -12.76 16.33
C THR A 69 2.40 -12.68 15.92
N GLN A 70 1.47 -12.71 16.89
CA GLN A 70 0.03 -12.60 16.62
C GLN A 70 -0.31 -11.24 16.00
N MET A 71 0.21 -10.15 16.57
CA MET A 71 -0.01 -8.80 16.03
C MET A 71 0.59 -8.65 14.63
N ARG A 72 1.80 -9.16 14.39
CA ARG A 72 2.44 -9.14 13.07
C ARG A 72 1.66 -9.93 12.03
N SER A 73 1.05 -11.05 12.42
CA SER A 73 0.13 -11.81 11.56
C SER A 73 -1.09 -10.97 11.18
N MET A 74 -1.73 -10.30 12.15
CA MET A 74 -2.88 -9.43 11.87
C MET A 74 -2.52 -8.23 11.00
N ILE A 75 -1.32 -7.65 11.19
CA ILE A 75 -0.79 -6.59 10.33
C ILE A 75 -0.66 -7.10 8.90
N PHE A 76 -0.02 -8.26 8.68
CA PHE A 76 0.09 -8.83 7.35
C PHE A 76 -1.28 -9.02 6.68
N GLU A 77 -2.24 -9.65 7.37
CA GLU A 77 -3.59 -9.89 6.83
C GLU A 77 -4.34 -8.59 6.50
N LYS A 78 -4.19 -7.55 7.31
CA LYS A 78 -4.77 -6.22 7.05
C LYS A 78 -4.30 -5.65 5.71
N TYR A 79 -3.02 -5.78 5.38
CA TYR A 79 -2.46 -5.24 4.14
C TYR A 79 -2.70 -6.18 2.95
N ALA A 80 -2.57 -7.49 3.15
CA ALA A 80 -2.78 -8.50 2.12
C ALA A 80 -4.23 -8.65 1.66
N SER A 81 -5.21 -8.29 2.50
CA SER A 81 -6.64 -8.36 2.17
C SER A 81 -7.17 -7.15 1.39
N VAL A 82 -6.35 -6.12 1.17
CA VAL A 82 -6.80 -4.93 0.44
C VAL A 82 -7.19 -5.29 -1.00
N ASP A 83 -8.42 -4.96 -1.37
CA ASP A 83 -9.05 -5.30 -2.64
C ASP A 83 -8.93 -4.19 -3.70
N LYS A 84 -8.46 -3.00 -3.30
CA LYS A 84 -8.35 -1.80 -4.14
C LYS A 84 -6.90 -1.51 -4.53
N PRO A 85 -6.66 -0.84 -5.67
CA PRO A 85 -5.31 -0.45 -6.05
C PRO A 85 -4.75 0.63 -5.11
N TRP A 86 -3.42 0.67 -5.09
CA TRP A 86 -2.61 1.53 -4.23
C TRP A 86 -2.02 2.64 -5.06
N ILE A 87 -2.47 3.88 -4.85
CA ILE A 87 -1.73 5.05 -5.34
C ILE A 87 -0.61 5.37 -4.36
N VAL A 88 0.62 5.37 -4.85
CA VAL A 88 1.82 5.65 -4.05
C VAL A 88 2.62 6.79 -4.67
N SER A 89 3.33 7.55 -3.85
CA SER A 89 4.16 8.69 -4.26
C SER A 89 5.53 8.27 -4.81
N ASP A 90 6.21 9.20 -5.48
CA ASP A 90 7.61 9.07 -5.91
C ASP A 90 8.58 8.82 -4.74
N SER A 91 8.23 9.23 -3.52
CA SER A 91 9.08 9.06 -2.34
C SER A 91 9.23 7.59 -1.91
N VAL A 92 8.25 6.73 -2.25
CA VAL A 92 8.20 5.33 -1.81
C VAL A 92 8.18 4.31 -2.95
N ILE A 93 8.08 4.74 -4.22
CA ILE A 93 8.06 3.81 -5.36
C ILE A 93 9.29 2.91 -5.42
N ASN A 94 10.45 3.39 -4.94
CA ASN A 94 11.70 2.63 -4.90
C ASN A 94 11.70 1.47 -3.88
N TYR A 95 10.63 1.34 -3.09
CA TYR A 95 10.41 0.16 -2.23
C TYR A 95 9.88 -1.02 -3.03
N PHE A 96 9.31 -0.80 -4.21
CA PHE A 96 8.64 -1.84 -4.99
C PHE A 96 9.46 -2.21 -6.22
N GLU A 97 9.59 -3.52 -6.46
CA GLU A 97 10.23 -4.08 -7.64
C GLU A 97 9.20 -4.20 -8.76
N VAL A 98 8.86 -3.07 -9.38
CA VAL A 98 7.82 -2.96 -10.41
C VAL A 98 8.30 -2.17 -11.62
N ASP A 99 7.64 -2.38 -12.75
CA ASP A 99 7.77 -1.50 -13.91
C ASP A 99 7.13 -0.14 -13.59
N LYS A 100 7.99 0.84 -13.31
CA LYS A 100 7.58 2.20 -12.94
C LYS A 100 6.90 2.93 -14.08
N SER A 101 7.28 2.67 -15.33
CA SER A 101 6.65 3.29 -16.50
C SER A 101 5.21 2.81 -16.64
N LYS A 102 5.00 1.49 -16.53
CA LYS A 102 3.65 0.91 -16.53
C LYS A 102 2.82 1.37 -15.33
N ALA A 103 3.39 1.40 -14.13
CA ALA A 103 2.70 1.85 -12.93
C ALA A 103 2.29 3.34 -12.99
N ARG A 104 3.11 4.18 -13.62
CA ARG A 104 2.79 5.60 -13.86
C ARG A 104 1.68 5.77 -14.89
N GLU A 105 1.70 4.98 -15.96
CA GLU A 105 0.62 5.00 -16.96
C GLU A 105 -0.72 4.54 -16.35
N MET A 106 -0.71 3.51 -15.51
CA MET A 106 -1.90 3.10 -14.76
C MET A 106 -2.40 4.19 -13.80
N ALA A 107 -1.49 4.93 -13.15
CA ALA A 107 -1.85 6.07 -12.31
C ALA A 107 -2.50 7.19 -13.12
N ARG A 108 -2.02 7.47 -14.35
CA ARG A 108 -2.64 8.44 -15.25
C ARG A 108 -4.10 8.07 -15.53
N GLN A 109 -4.36 6.83 -15.92
CA GLN A 109 -5.72 6.32 -16.18
C GLN A 109 -6.62 6.39 -14.93
N TRP A 110 -6.05 6.12 -13.76
CA TRP A 110 -6.74 6.28 -12.46
C TRP A 110 -7.11 7.73 -12.15
N TRP A 111 -6.21 8.69 -12.39
CA TRP A 111 -6.52 10.11 -12.22
C TRP A 111 -7.56 10.64 -13.23
N GLU A 112 -7.51 10.16 -14.48
CA GLU A 112 -8.47 10.54 -15.52
C GLU A 112 -9.88 10.02 -15.24
N SER A 113 -9.96 8.84 -14.65
CA SER A 113 -11.21 8.21 -14.25
C SER A 113 -11.67 8.60 -12.84
N GLU A 114 -11.04 9.60 -12.20
CA GLU A 114 -11.36 10.04 -10.83
C GLU A 114 -11.37 8.88 -9.82
N GLY A 115 -10.42 7.95 -9.99
CA GLY A 115 -10.18 6.84 -9.10
C GLY A 115 -10.92 5.53 -9.41
N VAL A 116 -11.65 5.47 -10.52
CA VAL A 116 -12.47 4.31 -10.91
C VAL A 116 -11.65 3.21 -11.60
N PHE A 117 -10.62 3.57 -12.37
CA PHE A 117 -9.79 2.59 -13.08
C PHE A 117 -9.14 1.59 -12.12
N THR A 118 -9.15 0.30 -12.47
CA THR A 118 -8.50 -0.76 -11.71
C THR A 118 -7.58 -1.56 -12.61
N PRO A 119 -6.28 -1.70 -12.26
CA PRO A 119 -5.37 -2.58 -12.98
C PRO A 119 -5.87 -4.02 -13.02
N THR A 120 -5.48 -4.76 -14.05
CA THR A 120 -5.60 -6.22 -14.08
C THR A 120 -4.88 -6.82 -12.87
N ASN A 121 -5.44 -7.89 -12.29
CA ASN A 121 -4.96 -8.53 -11.05
C ASN A 121 -5.03 -7.62 -9.81
N THR A 122 -5.93 -6.64 -9.81
CA THR A 122 -6.34 -5.97 -8.58
C THR A 122 -7.19 -6.91 -7.72
N GLY A 123 -6.92 -6.94 -6.42
CA GLY A 123 -7.63 -7.76 -5.46
C GLY A 123 -6.72 -8.10 -4.28
N ALA A 124 -7.27 -8.84 -3.31
CA ALA A 124 -6.49 -9.38 -2.20
C ALA A 124 -5.33 -10.24 -2.72
N ALA A 125 -4.17 -10.14 -2.07
CA ALA A 125 -2.97 -10.85 -2.46
C ALA A 125 -3.17 -12.38 -2.45
N GLY A 126 -3.94 -12.92 -1.51
CA GLY A 126 -4.24 -14.35 -1.43
C GLY A 126 -5.04 -14.89 -2.62
N ASN A 127 -5.70 -14.02 -3.39
CA ASN A 127 -6.47 -14.40 -4.58
C ASN A 127 -5.74 -14.10 -5.89
N THR A 128 -4.63 -13.36 -5.83
CA THR A 128 -3.94 -12.81 -7.02
C THR A 128 -2.49 -13.25 -7.15
N LEU A 129 -1.87 -13.70 -6.06
CA LEU A 129 -0.60 -14.41 -6.05
C LEU A 129 -0.86 -15.92 -6.05
N ASP A 130 0.08 -16.69 -6.58
CA ASP A 130 0.12 -18.12 -6.33
C ASP A 130 0.40 -18.41 -4.85
N GLN A 131 0.04 -19.61 -4.42
CA GLN A 131 0.10 -19.99 -3.01
C GLN A 131 1.53 -19.94 -2.45
N GLU A 132 2.53 -20.35 -3.22
CA GLU A 132 3.93 -20.38 -2.77
C GLU A 132 4.45 -18.95 -2.57
N THR A 133 4.29 -18.08 -3.56
CA THR A 133 4.68 -16.67 -3.47
C THR A 133 3.98 -15.97 -2.30
N PHE A 134 2.67 -16.20 -2.12
CA PHE A 134 1.94 -15.62 -1.01
C PHE A 134 2.48 -16.07 0.36
N GLN A 135 2.73 -17.37 0.54
CA GLN A 135 3.28 -17.89 1.80
C GLN A 135 4.71 -17.39 2.06
N ASN A 136 5.54 -17.28 1.02
CA ASN A 136 6.90 -16.75 1.16
C ASN A 136 6.90 -15.32 1.70
N TRP A 137 6.06 -14.44 1.14
CA TRP A 137 5.95 -13.06 1.62
C TRP A 137 5.27 -12.96 2.98
N LYS A 138 4.29 -13.81 3.26
CA LYS A 138 3.68 -13.93 4.60
C LYS A 138 4.72 -14.29 5.65
N ASN A 139 5.52 -15.31 5.39
CA ASN A 139 6.57 -15.75 6.30
C ASN A 139 7.62 -14.66 6.50
N TYR A 140 8.08 -14.01 5.43
CA TYR A 140 9.03 -12.90 5.55
C TYR A 140 8.47 -11.78 6.42
N ALA A 141 7.27 -11.29 6.11
CA ALA A 141 6.63 -10.19 6.82
C ALA A 141 6.45 -10.50 8.31
N ILE A 142 6.02 -11.72 8.65
CA ILE A 142 5.70 -12.10 10.04
C ILE A 142 6.95 -12.47 10.82
N LEU A 143 7.93 -13.16 10.23
CA LEU A 143 9.04 -13.78 10.98
C LEU A 143 10.36 -13.01 10.88
N GLU A 144 10.58 -12.25 9.80
CA GLU A 144 11.90 -11.68 9.51
C GLU A 144 11.91 -10.15 9.40
N ALA A 145 10.82 -9.56 8.87
CA ALA A 145 10.79 -8.14 8.58
C ALA A 145 11.07 -7.28 9.82
N GLY A 146 12.00 -6.34 9.67
CA GLY A 146 12.43 -5.41 10.71
C GLY A 146 13.48 -5.93 11.71
N ARG A 147 13.92 -7.19 11.61
CA ARG A 147 14.94 -7.80 12.50
C ARG A 147 16.19 -6.93 12.65
N GLU A 148 16.75 -6.49 11.52
CA GLU A 148 18.01 -5.72 11.48
C GLU A 148 17.96 -4.41 12.28
N ARG A 149 16.77 -3.83 12.49
CA ARG A 149 16.60 -2.59 13.27
C ARG A 149 16.49 -2.80 14.77
N VAL A 150 16.09 -3.98 15.23
CA VAL A 150 15.81 -4.26 16.65
C VAL A 150 16.79 -5.24 17.29
N SER A 151 17.62 -5.92 16.49
CA SER A 151 18.66 -6.83 16.98
C SER A 151 20.02 -6.14 17.24
N ARG A 152 20.02 -4.83 17.51
CA ARG A 152 21.23 -4.06 17.88
C ARG A 152 21.27 -3.79 19.38
#